data_AF-A0A3D4JBT1-F1
#
_entry.id   AF-A0A3D4JBT1-F1
#
_cell.length_a   1.000
_cell.length_b   1.000
_cell.length_c   1.000
_cell.angle_alpha   90.00
_cell.angle_beta   90.00
_cell.angle_gamma   90.00
#
_symmetry.space_group_name_H-M   'P 1'
#
loop_
_entity.id
_entity.type
_entity.pdbx_description
1 polymer ?
#
loop_
_entity_poly.entity_id
_entity_poly.type
_entity_poly.pdbx_seq_one_letter_code
_entity_poly.pdbx_strand_id
1 'polypeptide(L)'
;MPILKLIFSILISLLPLNILRVLGYQLLGYKINKSKIGFGTFILVDSFTLNQSKIGWFNLFVGPMNVSINQNVSIGHQNKFICGYWVLQNQYKEFNYSRTLQIEQSALITSNHYFDIAGTFILGERSWIAGIGSQFWTHGAGTQNRTIKIGSDCYIGSAVR
;
A
#
# COMPACT_ATOMS: atom_id res chain seq x y z
N MET A 1 5.39 16.21 -6.20
CA MET A 1 6.02 14.88 -6.34
C MET A 1 7.51 15.05 -6.56
N PRO A 2 8.39 14.29 -5.87
CA PRO A 2 9.81 14.28 -6.17
C PRO A 2 10.08 13.51 -7.48
N ILE A 3 10.36 14.25 -8.56
CA ILE A 3 10.55 13.71 -9.93
C ILE A 3 11.66 12.66 -9.98
N LEU A 4 12.75 12.86 -9.25
CA LEU A 4 13.86 11.92 -9.21
C LEU A 4 13.46 10.57 -8.60
N LYS A 5 12.72 10.58 -7.49
CA LYS A 5 12.23 9.36 -6.83
C LYS A 5 11.28 8.58 -7.75
N LEU A 6 10.47 9.29 -8.54
CA LEU A 6 9.60 8.69 -9.55
C LEU A 6 10.41 7.92 -10.60
N ILE A 7 11.40 8.55 -11.22
CA ILE A 7 12.23 7.92 -12.26
C ILE A 7 12.90 6.66 -11.73
N PHE A 8 13.56 6.74 -10.57
CA PHE A 8 14.19 5.57 -9.96
C PHE A 8 13.17 4.48 -9.63
N SER A 9 12.00 4.82 -9.11
CA SER A 9 10.96 3.85 -8.78
C SER A 9 10.46 3.10 -10.03
N ILE A 10 10.40 3.78 -11.18
CA ILE A 10 10.05 3.16 -12.47
C ILE A 10 11.13 2.18 -12.88
N LEU A 11 12.40 2.62 -12.91
CA LEU A 11 13.53 1.77 -13.28
C LEU A 11 13.62 0.52 -12.40
N ILE A 12 13.46 0.67 -11.09
CA ILE A 12 13.48 -0.43 -10.13
C ILE A 12 12.34 -1.42 -10.41
N SER A 13 11.13 -0.93 -10.69
CA SER A 13 9.96 -1.80 -10.92
C SER A 13 10.13 -2.75 -12.12
N LEU A 14 10.95 -2.36 -13.10
CA LEU A 14 11.25 -3.10 -14.32
C LEU A 14 12.44 -4.07 -14.18
N LEU A 15 13.14 -4.08 -13.05
CA LEU A 15 14.24 -5.02 -12.83
C LEU A 15 13.68 -6.46 -12.78
N PRO A 16 14.29 -7.45 -13.46
CA PRO A 16 13.72 -8.80 -13.58
C PRO A 16 13.91 -9.66 -12.32
N LEU A 17 14.97 -9.44 -11.55
CA LEU A 17 15.29 -10.24 -10.36
C LEU A 17 14.77 -9.59 -9.07
N ASN A 18 14.22 -10.41 -8.16
CA ASN A 18 13.72 -9.94 -6.87
C ASN A 18 14.79 -9.22 -6.04
N ILE A 19 16.02 -9.75 -6.02
CA ILE A 19 17.10 -9.18 -5.22
C ILE A 19 17.45 -7.76 -5.70
N LEU A 20 17.49 -7.53 -7.02
CA LEU A 20 17.76 -6.22 -7.60
C LEU A 20 16.64 -5.23 -7.28
N ARG A 21 15.37 -5.67 -7.35
CA ARG A 21 14.22 -4.85 -6.96
C ARG A 21 14.28 -4.44 -5.49
N VAL A 22 14.54 -5.41 -4.60
CA VAL A 22 14.62 -5.16 -3.16
C VAL A 22 15.76 -4.20 -2.84
N LEU A 23 16.96 -4.44 -3.37
CA LEU A 23 18.11 -3.54 -3.16
C LEU A 23 17.84 -2.14 -3.72
N GLY A 24 17.28 -2.04 -4.93
CA GLY A 24 16.92 -0.75 -5.53
C GLY A 24 15.95 0.04 -4.66
N TYR A 25 14.91 -0.61 -4.13
CA TYR A 25 13.96 0.05 -3.23
C TYR A 25 14.57 0.40 -1.87
N GLN A 26 15.49 -0.40 -1.35
CA GLN A 26 16.24 -0.06 -0.13
C GLN A 26 17.14 1.16 -0.31
N LEU A 27 17.73 1.36 -1.50
CA LEU A 27 18.51 2.58 -1.82
C LEU A 27 17.64 3.85 -1.80
N LEU A 28 16.32 3.73 -1.99
CA LEU A 28 15.37 4.83 -1.83
C LEU A 28 14.96 5.09 -0.36
N GLY A 29 15.58 4.39 0.60
CA GLY A 29 15.32 4.51 2.03
C GLY A 29 14.22 3.60 2.56
N TYR A 30 13.69 2.69 1.75
CA TYR A 30 12.65 1.75 2.19
C TYR A 30 13.23 0.58 3.00
N LYS A 31 12.46 0.07 3.96
CA LYS A 31 12.87 -1.00 4.86
C LYS A 31 12.23 -2.32 4.42
N ILE A 32 12.97 -3.11 3.65
CA ILE A 32 12.48 -4.39 3.13
C ILE A 32 13.34 -5.52 3.67
N ASN A 33 12.77 -6.49 4.38
CA ASN A 33 13.50 -7.60 4.99
C ASN A 33 12.90 -8.96 4.60
N LYS A 34 13.74 -9.89 4.12
CA LYS A 34 13.37 -11.29 3.78
C LYS A 34 12.06 -11.40 2.99
N SER A 35 11.85 -10.48 2.06
CA SER A 35 10.58 -10.30 1.36
C SER A 35 10.72 -10.44 -0.16
N LYS A 36 9.59 -10.68 -0.82
CA LYS A 36 9.50 -10.80 -2.28
C LYS A 36 8.63 -9.69 -2.85
N ILE A 37 9.16 -8.99 -3.85
CA ILE A 37 8.45 -7.97 -4.62
C ILE A 37 8.34 -8.47 -6.04
N GLY A 38 7.11 -8.54 -6.53
CA GLY A 38 6.76 -8.96 -7.87
C GLY A 38 7.28 -8.00 -8.95
N PHE A 39 7.52 -8.55 -10.14
CA PHE A 39 7.88 -7.73 -11.31
C PHE A 39 6.78 -6.69 -11.60
N GLY A 40 7.19 -5.50 -12.05
CA GLY A 40 6.28 -4.39 -12.35
C GLY A 40 5.60 -3.78 -11.13
N THR A 41 5.92 -4.22 -9.91
CA THR A 41 5.42 -3.57 -8.69
C THR A 41 6.11 -2.24 -8.54
N PHE A 42 5.31 -1.18 -8.46
CA PHE A 42 5.78 0.19 -8.42
C PHE A 42 5.49 0.81 -7.03
N ILE A 43 6.54 1.29 -6.37
CA ILE A 43 6.48 1.81 -5.00
C ILE A 43 7.05 3.24 -4.96
N LEU A 44 6.16 4.23 -4.87
CA LEU A 44 6.49 5.64 -4.74
C LEU A 44 5.66 6.25 -3.60
N VAL A 45 6.20 6.14 -2.39
CA VAL A 45 5.55 6.57 -1.14
C VAL A 45 6.51 7.32 -0.22
N ASP A 46 6.02 7.92 0.87
CA ASP A 46 6.88 8.62 1.83
C ASP A 46 7.76 7.62 2.59
N SER A 47 7.14 6.60 3.17
CA SER A 47 7.82 5.49 3.83
C SER A 47 7.19 4.14 3.49
N PHE A 48 8.04 3.12 3.41
CA PHE A 48 7.62 1.76 3.09
C PHE A 48 8.41 0.75 3.93
N THR A 49 7.68 -0.08 4.68
CA THR A 49 8.23 -1.18 5.45
C THR A 49 7.56 -2.49 5.04
N LEU A 50 8.36 -3.52 4.74
CA LEU A 50 7.89 -4.85 4.33
C LEU A 50 8.76 -5.93 4.97
N ASN A 51 8.16 -6.77 5.82
CA ASN A 51 8.87 -7.78 6.60
C ASN A 51 8.36 -9.18 6.28
N GLN A 52 9.25 -10.11 5.91
CA GLN A 52 8.93 -11.54 5.71
C GLN A 52 7.63 -11.81 4.94
N SER A 53 7.40 -11.03 3.88
CA SER A 53 6.11 -10.98 3.18
C SER A 53 6.31 -10.98 1.67
N LYS A 54 5.22 -11.23 0.94
CA LYS A 54 5.24 -11.28 -0.53
C LYS A 54 4.21 -10.33 -1.13
N ILE A 55 4.64 -9.63 -2.17
CA ILE A 55 3.80 -8.79 -3.02
C ILE A 55 3.89 -9.34 -4.43
N GLY A 56 2.73 -9.64 -5.03
CA GLY A 56 2.62 -10.11 -6.40
C GLY A 56 2.96 -9.03 -7.43
N TRP A 57 2.69 -9.32 -8.69
CA TRP A 57 3.11 -8.47 -9.82
C TRP A 57 2.20 -7.26 -10.01
N PHE A 58 2.76 -6.20 -10.60
CA PHE A 58 2.02 -5.00 -11.04
C PHE A 58 1.20 -4.29 -9.96
N ASN A 59 1.56 -4.43 -8.68
CA ASN A 59 0.94 -3.63 -7.62
C ASN A 59 1.42 -2.18 -7.69
N LEU A 60 0.55 -1.25 -7.34
CA LEU A 60 0.85 0.18 -7.31
C LEU A 60 0.72 0.69 -5.88
N PHE A 61 1.80 1.27 -5.35
CA PHE A 61 1.79 2.05 -4.12
C PHE A 61 2.23 3.46 -4.47
N VAL A 62 1.30 4.40 -4.55
CA VAL A 62 1.57 5.75 -5.09
C VAL A 62 0.95 6.82 -4.22
N GLY A 63 1.76 7.79 -3.80
CA GLY A 63 1.27 8.97 -3.12
C GLY A 63 2.04 9.30 -1.85
N PRO A 64 1.75 10.44 -1.21
CA PRO A 64 2.38 10.81 0.05
C PRO A 64 1.76 9.99 1.18
N MET A 65 2.09 8.70 1.27
CA MET A 65 1.58 7.81 2.33
C MET A 65 2.69 7.04 3.03
N ASN A 66 2.40 6.57 4.22
CA ASN A 66 3.23 5.68 5.00
C ASN A 66 2.66 4.27 4.94
N VAL A 67 3.48 3.31 4.53
CA VAL A 67 3.07 1.92 4.33
C VAL A 67 3.85 1.00 5.29
N SER A 68 3.11 0.23 6.08
CA SER A 68 3.66 -0.81 6.95
C SER A 68 2.98 -2.15 6.68
N ILE A 69 3.79 -3.14 6.27
CA ILE A 69 3.35 -4.50 5.98
C ILE A 69 4.13 -5.45 6.89
N ASN A 70 3.42 -6.07 7.83
CA ASN A 70 3.99 -6.98 8.82
C ASN A 70 4.29 -8.37 8.23
N GLN A 71 4.68 -9.30 9.10
CA GLN A 71 5.17 -10.64 8.74
C GLN A 71 4.08 -11.55 8.17
N ASN A 72 4.48 -12.46 7.29
CA ASN A 72 3.62 -13.50 6.71
C ASN A 72 2.42 -12.96 5.93
N VAL A 73 2.49 -11.72 5.46
CA VAL A 73 1.46 -11.11 4.61
C VAL A 73 1.66 -11.55 3.16
N SER A 74 0.55 -11.84 2.50
CA SER A 74 0.49 -12.12 1.08
C SER A 74 -0.39 -11.08 0.38
N ILE A 75 0.19 -10.31 -0.54
CA ILE A 75 -0.55 -9.44 -1.46
C ILE A 75 -0.47 -10.06 -2.85
N GLY A 76 -1.62 -10.26 -3.50
CA GLY A 76 -1.72 -10.77 -4.87
C GLY A 76 -1.27 -9.74 -5.90
N HIS A 77 -1.95 -9.67 -7.04
CA HIS A 77 -1.49 -8.91 -8.20
C HIS A 77 -2.37 -7.67 -8.44
N GLN A 78 -1.79 -6.66 -9.09
CA GLN A 78 -2.55 -5.53 -9.64
C GLN A 78 -3.42 -4.74 -8.64
N ASN A 79 -3.12 -4.82 -7.34
CA ASN A 79 -3.78 -3.96 -6.37
C ASN A 79 -3.25 -2.53 -6.47
N LYS A 80 -4.13 -1.56 -6.20
CA LYS A 80 -3.81 -0.14 -6.26
C LYS A 80 -4.00 0.47 -4.88
N PHE A 81 -2.91 0.92 -4.27
CA PHE A 81 -2.88 1.67 -3.03
C PHE A 81 -2.47 3.10 -3.38
N ILE A 82 -3.44 4.02 -3.34
CA ILE A 82 -3.30 5.37 -3.88
C ILE A 82 -3.56 6.39 -2.78
N CYS A 83 -2.69 7.39 -2.68
CA CYS A 83 -2.91 8.59 -1.91
C CYS A 83 -2.71 9.80 -2.82
N GLY A 84 -3.74 10.60 -3.03
CA GLY A 84 -3.62 11.76 -3.90
C GLY A 84 -2.76 12.86 -3.27
N TYR A 85 -1.85 13.48 -4.03
CA TYR A 85 -1.02 14.61 -3.55
C TYR A 85 -1.82 15.85 -3.16
N TRP A 86 -3.11 15.92 -3.52
CA TRP A 86 -4.02 16.98 -3.10
C TRP A 86 -4.10 17.10 -1.57
N VAL A 87 -3.91 16.00 -0.81
CA VAL A 87 -3.91 16.01 0.67
C VAL A 87 -2.84 16.92 1.29
N LEU A 88 -1.83 17.33 0.51
CA LEU A 88 -0.74 18.22 0.95
C LEU A 88 -0.96 19.69 0.55
N GLN A 89 -1.97 20.00 -0.25
CA GLN A 89 -2.21 21.39 -0.69
C GLN A 89 -2.65 22.24 0.50
N ASN A 90 -2.31 23.53 0.47
CA ASN A 90 -2.55 24.46 1.59
C ASN A 90 -4.03 24.48 2.04
N GLN A 91 -4.97 24.43 1.09
CA GLN A 91 -6.42 24.42 1.37
C GLN A 91 -6.90 23.17 2.13
N TYR A 92 -6.09 22.12 2.20
CA TYR A 92 -6.46 20.87 2.86
C TYR A 92 -5.61 20.55 4.11
N LYS A 93 -4.70 21.44 4.51
CA LYS A 93 -3.79 21.22 5.64
C LYS A 93 -4.55 20.99 6.96
N GLU A 94 -5.65 21.71 7.18
CA GLU A 94 -6.45 21.62 8.41
C GLU A 94 -7.13 20.26 8.59
N PHE A 95 -7.32 19.48 7.51
CA PHE A 95 -7.96 18.17 7.59
C PHE A 95 -7.05 17.07 8.14
N ASN A 96 -5.75 17.34 8.35
CA ASN A 96 -4.79 16.45 9.01
C ASN A 96 -4.88 14.99 8.53
N TYR A 97 -4.82 14.79 7.21
CA TYR A 97 -4.84 13.47 6.58
C TYR A 97 -3.69 12.57 7.08
N SER A 98 -4.05 11.44 7.70
CA SER A 98 -3.10 10.50 8.30
C SER A 98 -2.21 9.82 7.25
N ARG A 99 -2.80 9.45 6.10
CA ARG A 99 -2.10 8.83 4.96
C ARG A 99 -1.36 7.55 5.35
N THR A 100 -2.05 6.65 6.03
CA THR A 100 -1.46 5.45 6.63
C THR A 100 -2.10 4.19 6.09
N LEU A 101 -1.28 3.28 5.59
CA LEU A 101 -1.65 1.91 5.24
C LEU A 101 -0.92 0.94 6.17
N GLN A 102 -1.68 0.15 6.92
CA GLN A 102 -1.15 -0.84 7.86
C GLN A 102 -1.80 -2.19 7.59
N ILE A 103 -0.96 -3.19 7.31
CA ILE A 103 -1.40 -4.57 7.12
C ILE A 103 -0.73 -5.44 8.16
N GLU A 104 -1.55 -6.01 9.04
CA GLU A 104 -1.10 -6.84 10.15
C GLU A 104 -0.70 -8.25 9.73
N GLN A 105 -0.13 -8.98 10.69
CA GLN A 105 0.49 -10.28 10.47
C GLN A 105 -0.48 -11.31 9.88
N SER A 106 0.06 -12.17 9.01
CA SER A 106 -0.68 -13.31 8.43
C SER A 106 -1.95 -12.92 7.65
N ALA A 107 -2.04 -11.66 7.20
CA ALA A 107 -3.14 -11.18 6.38
C ALA A 107 -2.97 -11.55 4.90
N LEU A 108 -4.10 -11.62 4.20
CA LEU A 108 -4.14 -11.86 2.76
C LEU A 108 -4.90 -10.74 2.07
N ILE A 109 -4.31 -10.17 1.02
CA ILE A 109 -5.02 -9.37 0.03
C ILE A 109 -4.88 -10.13 -1.28
N THR A 110 -5.99 -10.44 -1.93
CA THR A 110 -5.99 -11.10 -3.25
C THR A 110 -5.57 -10.12 -4.35
N SER A 111 -6.31 -9.98 -5.44
CA SER A 111 -5.85 -9.24 -6.62
C SER A 111 -6.87 -8.20 -7.07
N ASN A 112 -6.37 -7.16 -7.73
CA ASN A 112 -7.19 -6.16 -8.40
C ASN A 112 -8.17 -5.41 -7.47
N HIS A 113 -7.74 -5.13 -6.24
CA HIS A 113 -8.45 -4.26 -5.30
C HIS A 113 -7.95 -2.82 -5.38
N TYR A 114 -8.79 -1.89 -4.91
CA TYR A 114 -8.47 -0.46 -4.86
C TYR A 114 -8.54 0.06 -3.43
N PHE A 115 -7.51 0.79 -3.01
CA PHE A 115 -7.42 1.41 -1.70
C PHE A 115 -7.03 2.87 -1.88
N ASP A 116 -7.93 3.77 -1.50
CA ASP A 116 -7.64 5.19 -1.36
C ASP A 116 -7.23 5.47 0.09
N ILE A 117 -6.01 5.94 0.27
CA ILE A 117 -5.31 6.11 1.55
C ILE A 117 -5.10 7.61 1.84
N ALA A 118 -6.17 8.41 1.79
CA ALA A 118 -6.13 9.77 2.31
C ALA A 118 -6.10 9.76 3.86
N GLY A 119 -6.92 8.91 4.49
CA GLY A 119 -6.94 8.67 5.93
C GLY A 119 -6.06 7.49 6.33
N THR A 120 -6.63 6.62 7.17
CA THR A 120 -5.95 5.41 7.68
C THR A 120 -6.71 4.17 7.24
N PHE A 121 -6.00 3.18 6.70
CA PHE A 121 -6.53 1.84 6.47
C PHE A 121 -5.71 0.82 7.27
N ILE A 122 -6.40 0.03 8.09
CA ILE A 122 -5.81 -1.05 8.89
C ILE A 122 -6.52 -2.35 8.53
N LEU A 123 -5.76 -3.34 8.05
CA LEU A 123 -6.21 -4.73 7.93
C LEU A 123 -5.63 -5.53 9.10
N GLY A 124 -6.49 -5.98 10.01
CA GLY A 124 -6.10 -6.74 11.18
C GLY A 124 -5.51 -8.12 10.89
N GLU A 125 -5.02 -8.78 11.95
CA GLU A 125 -4.30 -10.05 11.84
C GLU A 125 -5.19 -11.16 11.29
N ARG A 126 -4.61 -12.07 10.49
CA ARG A 126 -5.33 -13.23 9.93
C ARG A 126 -6.58 -12.85 9.13
N SER A 127 -6.69 -11.59 8.70
CA SER A 127 -7.83 -11.09 7.95
C SER A 127 -7.56 -11.05 6.46
N TRP A 128 -8.60 -11.34 5.68
CA TRP A 128 -8.50 -11.56 4.25
C TRP A 128 -9.38 -10.55 3.51
N ILE A 129 -8.78 -9.81 2.58
CA ILE A 129 -9.50 -9.16 1.49
C ILE A 129 -9.46 -10.16 0.33
N ALA A 130 -10.59 -10.85 0.12
CA ALA A 130 -10.69 -11.95 -0.82
C ALA A 130 -11.39 -11.53 -2.13
N GLY A 131 -11.34 -12.43 -3.11
CA GLY A 131 -11.94 -12.21 -4.43
C GLY A 131 -11.19 -11.16 -5.25
N ILE A 132 -11.93 -10.27 -5.89
CA ILE A 132 -11.40 -9.20 -6.74
C ILE A 132 -12.26 -7.94 -6.64
N GLY A 133 -11.69 -6.78 -6.94
CA GLY A 133 -12.46 -5.57 -7.22
C GLY A 133 -13.06 -4.84 -6.03
N SER A 134 -12.77 -5.27 -4.79
CA SER A 134 -13.16 -4.52 -3.58
C SER A 134 -12.46 -3.16 -3.51
N GLN A 135 -13.13 -2.17 -2.93
CA GLN A 135 -12.68 -0.80 -2.84
C GLN A 135 -12.80 -0.29 -1.40
N PHE A 136 -11.79 0.43 -0.94
CA PHE A 136 -11.78 1.05 0.39
C PHE A 136 -11.39 2.52 0.25
N TRP A 137 -12.30 3.40 0.62
CA TRP A 137 -12.13 4.83 0.43
C TRP A 137 -12.01 5.52 1.79
N THR A 138 -10.80 5.98 2.10
CA THR A 138 -10.54 6.70 3.37
C THR A 138 -10.65 8.21 3.22
N HIS A 139 -10.93 8.73 2.03
CA HIS A 139 -11.43 10.10 1.91
C HIS A 139 -12.94 10.14 2.13
N GLY A 140 -13.44 11.26 2.65
CA GLY A 140 -14.87 11.49 2.80
C GLY A 140 -15.12 12.95 3.12
N ALA A 141 -16.01 13.58 2.35
CA ALA A 141 -16.48 14.92 2.64
C ALA A 141 -17.32 14.86 3.94
N GLY A 142 -16.91 15.60 4.97
CA GLY A 142 -17.67 15.74 6.21
C GLY A 142 -17.31 14.82 7.37
N THR A 143 -16.55 13.73 7.15
CA THR A 143 -16.04 12.92 8.28
C THR A 143 -14.67 13.42 8.75
N GLN A 144 -14.54 13.68 10.06
CA GLN A 144 -13.24 13.96 10.68
C GLN A 144 -12.44 12.68 10.93
N ASN A 145 -13.11 11.57 11.25
CA ASN A 145 -12.45 10.27 11.40
C ASN A 145 -12.49 9.50 10.08
N ARG A 146 -11.33 9.40 9.45
CA ARG A 146 -11.11 8.79 8.13
C ARG A 146 -10.44 7.42 8.23
N THR A 147 -10.71 6.70 9.31
CA THR A 147 -10.10 5.39 9.58
C THR A 147 -11.04 4.28 9.16
N ILE A 148 -10.57 3.43 8.24
CA ILE A 148 -11.15 2.10 8.02
C ILE A 148 -10.28 1.11 8.78
N LYS A 149 -10.88 0.42 9.75
CA LYS A 149 -10.22 -0.65 10.51
C LYS A 149 -11.01 -1.94 10.35
N ILE A 150 -10.43 -2.90 9.65
CA ILE A 150 -10.90 -4.29 9.66
C ILE A 150 -10.21 -4.99 10.82
N GLY A 151 -11.00 -5.65 11.67
CA GLY A 151 -10.50 -6.37 12.83
C GLY A 151 -9.63 -7.57 12.47
N SER A 152 -9.25 -8.35 13.48
CA SER A 152 -8.59 -9.63 13.27
C SER A 152 -9.61 -10.71 12.89
N ASP A 153 -9.15 -11.78 12.23
CA ASP A 153 -9.94 -12.97 11.89
C ASP A 153 -11.17 -12.67 11.01
N CYS A 154 -11.08 -11.63 10.18
CA CYS A 154 -12.15 -11.19 9.30
C CYS A 154 -11.98 -11.74 7.88
N TYR A 155 -13.08 -12.12 7.23
CA TYR A 155 -13.10 -12.45 5.82
C TYR A 155 -13.96 -11.43 5.07
N ILE A 156 -13.35 -10.65 4.18
CA ILE A 156 -14.04 -9.66 3.36
C ILE A 156 -14.19 -10.21 1.95
N GLY A 157 -15.43 -10.35 1.50
CA GLY A 157 -15.77 -10.92 0.21
C GLY A 157 -15.34 -10.05 -0.99
N SER A 158 -15.64 -10.57 -2.17
CA SER A 158 -15.34 -9.92 -3.44
C SER A 158 -16.19 -8.67 -3.69
N ALA A 159 -15.61 -7.65 -4.31
CA ALA A 159 -16.30 -6.45 -4.80
C ALA A 159 -17.08 -5.64 -3.74
N VAL A 160 -16.64 -5.66 -2.48
CA VAL A 160 -17.16 -4.79 -1.40
C VAL A 160 -16.75 -3.33 -1.67
N ARG A 161 -17.62 -2.36 -1.32
CA ARG A 161 -17.39 -0.92 -1.49
C ARG A 161 -17.86 -0.15 -0.26
#